data_AF-F8QBQ1-F1
#
_entry.id   AF-F8QBQ1-F1
#
_cell.length_a   1.000
_cell.length_b   1.000
_cell.length_c   1.000
_cell.angle_alpha   90.00
_cell.angle_beta   90.00
_cell.angle_gamma   90.00
#
_symmetry.space_group_name_H-M   'P 1'
#
loop_
_entity.id
_entity.type
_entity.pdbx_description
1 polymer ?
#
loop_
_entity_poly.entity_id
_entity_poly.type
_entity_poly.pdbx_seq_one_letter_code
_entity_poly.pdbx_strand_id
1 'polypeptide(L)'
;HPQVIAAANTLIAACTQLATFVQQPFLVICDAAIGYNLPACLRFLEATHVVEILRDAGDGGLHIRDIAAQNGVNEVILAHVLRLLATHHILLERSPDVFANTRISSLIDTGKSVNELCMRVPKYDDTNGIAAFVGLCTDELFKAAAYLTEAF
;
A
#
# COMPACT_ATOMS: atom_id res chain seq x y z
N HIS A 1 1.57 -26.26 -6.08
CA HIS A 1 1.35 -27.22 -7.18
C HIS A 1 1.22 -26.46 -8.49
N PRO A 2 2.01 -26.76 -9.54
CA PRO A 2 2.04 -25.97 -10.78
C PRO A 2 0.69 -25.76 -11.46
N GLN A 3 -0.17 -26.80 -11.49
CA GLN A 3 -1.51 -26.69 -12.09
C GLN A 3 -2.43 -25.72 -11.33
N VAL A 4 -2.29 -25.62 -10.01
CA VAL A 4 -3.09 -24.70 -9.19
C VAL A 4 -2.69 -23.26 -9.47
N ILE A 5 -1.38 -22.99 -9.62
CA ILE A 5 -0.86 -21.67 -9.97
C ILE A 5 -1.35 -21.26 -11.37
N ALA A 6 -1.29 -22.18 -12.35
CA ALA A 6 -1.78 -21.92 -13.70
C ALA A 6 -3.28 -21.57 -13.70
N ALA A 7 -4.11 -22.35 -13.02
CA ALA A 7 -5.55 -22.08 -12.91
C ALA A 7 -5.84 -20.74 -12.23
N ALA A 8 -5.12 -20.41 -11.15
CA ALA A 8 -5.25 -19.12 -10.46
C ALA A 8 -4.88 -17.95 -11.38
N ASN A 9 -3.78 -18.05 -12.13
CA ASN A 9 -3.36 -17.02 -13.08
C ASN A 9 -4.40 -16.81 -14.19
N THR A 10 -4.99 -17.89 -14.73
CA THR A 10 -6.08 -17.79 -15.71
C THR A 10 -7.30 -17.07 -15.13
N LEU A 11 -7.69 -17.38 -13.89
CA LEU A 11 -8.80 -16.71 -13.22
C LEU A 11 -8.51 -15.22 -13.03
N ILE A 12 -7.32 -14.87 -12.54
CA ILE A 12 -6.90 -13.47 -12.36
C ILE A 12 -6.97 -12.73 -13.70
N ALA A 13 -6.41 -13.30 -14.77
CA ALA A 13 -6.43 -12.69 -16.10
C ALA A 13 -7.86 -12.47 -16.63
N ALA A 14 -8.75 -13.46 -16.46
CA ALA A 14 -10.15 -13.35 -16.87
C ALA A 14 -10.90 -12.27 -16.08
N CYS A 15 -10.72 -12.19 -14.76
CA CYS A 15 -11.32 -11.16 -13.93
C CYS A 15 -10.85 -9.76 -14.32
N THR A 16 -9.55 -9.57 -14.56
CA THR A 16 -9.00 -8.29 -15.03
C THR A 16 -9.60 -7.90 -16.37
N GLN A 17 -9.66 -8.82 -17.34
CA GLN A 17 -10.24 -8.55 -18.65
C GLN A 17 -11.73 -8.18 -18.56
N LEU A 18 -12.50 -8.89 -17.75
CA LEU A 18 -13.92 -8.60 -17.52
C LEU A 18 -14.11 -7.21 -16.91
N ALA A 19 -13.33 -6.87 -15.88
CA ALA A 19 -13.38 -5.55 -15.24
C ALA A 19 -13.08 -4.43 -16.25
N THR A 20 -12.06 -4.61 -17.10
CA THR A 20 -11.72 -3.65 -18.15
C THR A 20 -12.82 -3.50 -19.21
N PHE A 21 -13.47 -4.60 -19.62
CA PHE A 21 -14.52 -4.57 -20.65
C PHE A 21 -15.82 -3.90 -20.21
N VAL A 22 -16.16 -3.96 -18.92
CA VAL A 22 -17.37 -3.29 -18.39
C VAL A 22 -17.13 -1.81 -18.07
N GLN A 23 -15.86 -1.39 -17.93
CA GLN A 23 -15.49 -0.03 -17.64
C GLN A 23 -15.58 0.87 -18.89
N GLN A 24 -15.91 2.15 -18.67
CA GLN A 24 -15.87 3.13 -19.76
C GLN A 24 -14.43 3.27 -20.28
N PRO A 25 -14.17 3.17 -21.60
CA PRO A 25 -12.81 3.20 -22.15
C PRO A 25 -11.98 4.41 -21.72
N PHE A 26 -12.61 5.57 -21.59
CA PHE A 26 -11.95 6.78 -21.09
C PHE A 26 -11.45 6.64 -19.65
N LEU A 27 -12.23 6.01 -18.77
CA LEU A 27 -11.82 5.80 -17.37
C LEU A 27 -10.64 4.82 -17.28
N VAL A 28 -10.55 3.83 -18.17
CA VAL A 28 -9.38 2.93 -18.24
C VAL A 28 -8.10 3.72 -18.56
N ILE A 29 -8.18 4.68 -19.49
CA ILE A 29 -7.06 5.56 -19.83
C ILE A 29 -6.72 6.47 -18.64
N CYS A 30 -7.73 7.02 -17.96
CA CYS A 30 -7.52 7.82 -16.76
C CYS A 30 -6.75 7.01 -15.71
N ASP A 31 -7.24 5.83 -15.33
CA ASP A 31 -6.60 4.98 -14.31
C ASP A 31 -5.14 4.67 -14.66
N ALA A 32 -4.83 4.43 -15.93
CA ALA A 32 -3.46 4.23 -16.41
C ALA A 32 -2.62 5.52 -16.28
N ALA A 33 -3.17 6.66 -16.67
CA ALA A 33 -2.46 7.95 -16.63
C ALA A 33 -2.21 8.46 -15.21
N ILE A 34 -3.11 8.16 -14.27
CA ILE A 34 -2.99 8.56 -12.85
C ILE A 34 -2.51 7.44 -11.93
N GLY A 35 -2.02 6.33 -12.50
CA GLY A 35 -1.54 5.16 -11.77
C GLY A 35 -0.39 5.44 -10.81
N TYR A 36 0.30 6.58 -10.97
CA TYR A 36 1.34 7.06 -10.05
C TYR A 36 0.87 7.33 -8.62
N ASN A 37 -0.43 7.51 -8.39
CA ASN A 37 -0.95 7.75 -7.04
C ASN A 37 -0.79 6.54 -6.11
N LEU A 38 -0.94 5.32 -6.65
CA LEU A 38 -0.83 4.09 -5.88
C LEU A 38 0.59 3.86 -5.29
N PRO A 39 1.69 3.89 -6.08
CA PRO A 39 3.03 3.77 -5.53
C PRO A 39 3.38 4.93 -4.58
N ALA A 40 2.92 6.15 -4.85
CA ALA A 40 3.12 7.28 -3.93
C ALA A 40 2.45 7.02 -2.56
N CYS A 41 1.24 6.46 -2.54
CA CYS A 41 0.54 6.10 -1.31
C CYS A 41 1.19 4.90 -0.60
N LEU A 42 1.71 3.92 -1.34
CA LEU A 42 2.48 2.81 -0.75
C LEU A 42 3.78 3.30 -0.09
N ARG A 43 4.48 4.26 -0.71
CA ARG A 43 5.65 4.90 -0.10
C ARG A 43 5.27 5.62 1.20
N PHE A 44 4.15 6.36 1.18
CA PHE A 44 3.66 7.03 2.36
C PHE A 44 3.31 6.03 3.48
N LEU A 45 2.60 4.95 3.15
CA LEU A 45 2.25 3.89 4.09
C LEU A 45 3.50 3.30 4.77
N GLU A 46 4.51 2.99 3.97
CA GLU A 46 5.79 2.46 4.43
C GLU A 46 6.52 3.48 5.31
N ALA A 47 6.66 4.73 4.87
CA ALA A 47 7.42 5.77 5.57
C ALA A 47 6.78 6.25 6.88
N THR A 48 5.45 6.11 7.02
CA THR A 48 4.69 6.58 8.19
C THR A 48 4.42 5.49 9.23
N HIS A 49 4.96 4.27 9.02
CA HIS A 49 4.85 3.13 9.95
C HIS A 49 3.41 2.73 10.29
N VAL A 50 2.46 3.04 9.41
CA VAL A 50 1.04 2.78 9.65
C VAL A 50 0.76 1.29 9.74
N VAL A 51 1.50 0.45 8.99
CA VAL A 51 1.32 -1.00 9.04
C VAL A 51 1.64 -1.55 10.43
N GLU A 52 2.74 -1.10 11.05
CA GLU A 52 3.11 -1.47 12.41
C GLU A 52 2.10 -0.94 13.44
N ILE A 53 1.66 0.32 13.30
CA ILE A 53 0.63 0.92 14.17
C ILE A 53 -0.67 0.10 14.13
N LEU A 54 -1.10 -0.30 12.92
CA LEU A 54 -2.32 -1.08 12.72
C LEU A 54 -2.18 -2.54 13.16
N ARG A 55 -0.96 -3.10 13.12
CA ARG A 55 -0.70 -4.43 13.69
C ARG A 55 -0.95 -4.42 15.19
N ASP A 56 -0.44 -3.40 15.89
CA ASP A 56 -0.58 -3.28 17.34
C ASP A 56 -2.06 -3.03 17.74
N ALA A 57 -2.87 -2.41 16.86
CA ALA A 57 -4.31 -2.24 17.04
C ALA A 57 -5.14 -3.52 16.77
N GLY A 58 -4.62 -4.48 16.02
CA GLY A 58 -5.28 -5.74 15.68
C GLY A 58 -6.43 -5.62 14.66
N ASP A 59 -7.25 -6.67 14.59
CA ASP A 59 -8.28 -6.82 13.54
C ASP A 59 -9.41 -5.77 13.57
N GLY A 60 -9.61 -5.14 14.73
CA GLY A 60 -10.57 -4.05 14.93
C GLY A 60 -10.17 -2.76 14.21
N GLY A 61 -8.90 -2.63 13.84
CA GLY A 61 -8.35 -1.43 13.25
C GLY A 61 -8.22 -0.29 14.26
N LEU A 62 -7.87 0.88 13.76
CA LEU A 62 -7.64 2.08 14.55
C LEU A 62 -8.24 3.30 13.86
N HIS A 63 -8.79 4.23 14.64
CA HIS A 63 -9.35 5.47 14.11
C HIS A 63 -8.23 6.41 13.63
N ILE A 64 -8.48 7.19 12.59
CA ILE A 64 -7.48 8.04 11.93
C ILE A 64 -6.76 8.99 12.88
N ARG A 65 -7.51 9.53 13.86
CA ARG A 65 -7.02 10.38 14.94
C ARG A 65 -5.93 9.70 15.77
N ASP A 66 -6.14 8.44 16.11
CA ASP A 66 -5.23 7.69 16.96
C ASP A 66 -3.99 7.24 16.18
N ILE A 67 -4.14 6.95 14.88
CA ILE A 67 -3.00 6.70 13.98
C ILE A 67 -2.15 7.98 13.85
N ALA A 68 -2.81 9.12 13.59
CA ALA A 68 -2.17 10.43 13.45
C ALA A 68 -1.45 10.86 14.73
N ALA A 69 -2.01 10.55 15.91
CA ALA A 69 -1.37 10.83 17.19
C ALA A 69 -0.05 10.07 17.38
N GLN A 70 0.11 8.89 16.76
CA GLN A 70 1.32 8.08 16.87
C GLN A 70 2.41 8.46 15.87
N ASN A 71 2.04 8.76 14.62
CA ASN A 71 3.02 9.07 13.56
C ASN A 71 3.19 10.57 13.26
N GLY A 72 2.37 11.44 13.87
CA GLY A 72 2.44 12.90 13.72
C GLY A 72 1.97 13.43 12.37
N VAL A 73 1.29 12.61 11.56
CA VAL A 73 0.78 12.98 10.24
C VAL A 73 -0.55 13.71 10.36
N ASN A 74 -0.82 14.66 9.47
CA ASN A 74 -2.12 15.33 9.40
C ASN A 74 -3.26 14.32 9.11
N GLU A 75 -4.31 14.33 9.93
CA GLU A 75 -5.44 13.41 9.85
C GLU A 75 -6.12 13.38 8.47
N VAL A 76 -6.30 14.53 7.82
CA VAL A 76 -6.99 14.63 6.53
C VAL A 76 -6.16 13.99 5.42
N ILE A 77 -4.86 14.28 5.40
CA ILE A 77 -3.92 13.67 4.45
C ILE A 77 -3.85 12.16 4.67
N LEU A 78 -3.73 11.74 5.93
CA LEU A 78 -3.70 10.32 6.30
C LEU A 78 -4.98 9.62 5.85
N ALA A 79 -6.16 10.18 6.14
CA ALA A 79 -7.45 9.62 5.74
C ALA A 79 -7.54 9.42 4.23
N HIS A 80 -7.15 10.43 3.43
CA HIS A 80 -7.18 10.34 1.97
C HIS A 80 -6.26 9.24 1.44
N VAL A 81 -5.02 9.15 1.94
CA VAL A 81 -4.06 8.14 1.52
C VAL A 81 -4.54 6.73 1.88
N LEU A 82 -4.96 6.52 3.14
CA LEU A 82 -5.40 5.20 3.59
C LEU A 82 -6.69 4.75 2.87
N ARG A 83 -7.57 5.70 2.54
CA ARG A 83 -8.80 5.40 1.79
C ARG A 83 -8.52 5.00 0.35
N LEU A 84 -7.57 5.64 -0.34
CA LEU A 84 -7.13 5.16 -1.66
C LEU A 84 -6.53 3.75 -1.57
N LEU A 85 -5.69 3.48 -0.58
CA LEU A 85 -5.16 2.13 -0.37
C LEU A 85 -6.25 1.10 -0.04
N ALA A 86 -7.33 1.51 0.60
CA ALA A 86 -8.49 0.67 0.87
C ALA A 86 -9.30 0.34 -0.40
N THR A 87 -9.45 1.29 -1.35
CA THR A 87 -10.09 0.99 -2.65
C THR A 87 -9.28 0.00 -3.49
N HIS A 88 -7.97 -0.09 -3.26
CA HIS A 88 -7.09 -1.10 -3.85
C HIS A 88 -6.95 -2.39 -3.02
N HIS A 89 -7.76 -2.54 -1.96
CA HIS A 89 -7.77 -3.71 -1.07
C HIS A 89 -6.43 -3.98 -0.35
N ILE A 90 -5.53 -2.99 -0.32
CA ILE A 90 -4.27 -3.09 0.41
C ILE A 90 -4.54 -2.90 1.90
N LEU A 91 -5.35 -1.89 2.26
CA LEU A 91 -5.89 -1.70 3.59
C LEU A 91 -7.39 -2.00 3.62
N LEU A 92 -7.97 -2.03 4.82
CA LEU A 92 -9.40 -2.20 5.03
C LEU A 92 -9.94 -1.02 5.85
N GLU A 93 -10.89 -0.28 5.30
CA GLU A 93 -11.69 0.68 6.06
C GLU A 93 -12.90 -0.05 6.67
N ARG A 94 -12.89 -0.28 7.98
CA ARG A 94 -13.92 -1.03 8.71
C ARG A 94 -15.21 -0.23 8.90
N SER A 95 -15.04 1.06 9.18
CA SER A 95 -16.07 2.07 9.34
C SER A 95 -15.44 3.43 9.00
N PRO A 96 -16.22 4.51 8.85
CA PRO A 96 -15.66 5.82 8.54
C PRO A 96 -14.46 6.15 9.43
N ASP A 97 -13.32 6.39 8.80
CA ASP A 97 -12.04 6.76 9.42
C ASP A 97 -11.43 5.71 10.37
N VAL A 98 -11.87 4.44 10.31
CA VAL A 98 -11.26 3.32 11.05
C VAL A 98 -10.63 2.35 10.07
N PHE A 99 -9.30 2.22 10.14
CA PHE A 99 -8.52 1.42 9.20
C PHE A 99 -7.88 0.21 9.88
N ALA A 100 -7.78 -0.91 9.17
CA ALA A 100 -7.15 -2.14 9.62
C ALA A 100 -6.23 -2.69 8.53
N ASN A 101 -5.25 -3.50 8.94
CA ASN A 101 -4.42 -4.24 8.01
C ASN A 101 -5.24 -5.33 7.31
N THR A 102 -4.91 -5.59 6.04
CA THR A 102 -5.34 -6.80 5.33
C THR A 102 -4.21 -7.81 5.35
N ARG A 103 -4.46 -9.01 4.82
CA ARG A 103 -3.39 -9.97 4.53
C ARG A 103 -2.33 -9.40 3.58
N ILE A 104 -2.68 -8.46 2.71
CA ILE A 104 -1.74 -7.83 1.75
C ILE A 104 -0.86 -6.82 2.49
N SER A 105 -1.44 -5.85 3.21
CA SER A 105 -0.63 -4.85 3.92
C SER A 105 0.20 -5.46 5.04
N SER A 106 -0.26 -6.54 5.69
CA SER A 106 0.50 -7.25 6.72
C SER A 106 1.82 -7.84 6.21
N LEU A 107 1.97 -8.05 4.89
CA LEU A 107 3.24 -8.48 4.31
C LEU A 107 4.31 -7.38 4.35
N ILE A 108 3.90 -6.11 4.43
CA ILE A 108 4.79 -4.94 4.52
C ILE A 108 5.26 -4.72 5.97
N ASP A 109 4.68 -5.41 6.95
CA ASP A 109 5.08 -5.31 8.35
C ASP A 109 6.54 -5.72 8.53
N THR A 110 7.33 -4.86 9.18
CA THR A 110 8.73 -5.14 9.52
C THR A 110 8.87 -6.03 10.75
N GLY A 111 7.81 -6.23 11.53
CA GLY A 111 7.87 -6.96 12.80
C GLY A 111 8.47 -6.15 13.95
N LYS A 112 8.95 -4.94 13.68
CA LYS A 112 9.50 -4.03 14.69
C LYS A 112 8.38 -3.26 15.37
N SER A 113 8.60 -2.85 16.62
CA SER A 113 7.67 -1.97 17.32
C SER A 113 7.79 -0.53 16.79
N VAL A 114 6.70 0.23 16.88
CA VAL A 114 6.68 1.65 16.49
C VAL A 114 7.73 2.44 17.28
N ASN A 115 7.92 2.12 18.56
CA ASN A 115 8.93 2.76 19.42
C ASN A 115 10.37 2.52 18.93
N GLU A 116 10.71 1.30 18.49
CA GLU A 116 12.04 1.01 17.93
C GLU A 116 12.28 1.77 16.62
N LEU A 117 11.24 1.87 15.79
CA LEU A 117 11.31 2.60 14.51
C LEU A 117 11.54 4.11 14.74
N CYS A 118 10.96 4.69 15.80
CA CYS A 118 11.25 6.06 16.21
C CYS A 118 12.72 6.28 16.61
N MET A 119 13.43 5.24 17.07
CA MET A 119 14.85 5.31 17.42
C MET A 119 15.80 5.18 16.21
N ARG A 120 15.26 5.15 14.98
CA ARG A 120 16.03 5.03 13.72
C ARG A 120 16.92 3.79 13.67
N VAL A 121 16.45 2.68 14.23
CA VAL A 121 17.09 1.38 14.02
C VAL A 121 17.10 1.02 12.52
N PRO A 122 18.03 0.17 12.06
CA PRO A 122 18.00 -0.35 10.69
C PRO A 122 16.64 -1.01 10.42
N LYS A 123 15.74 -0.34 9.70
CA LYS A 123 14.32 -0.74 9.59
C LYS A 123 14.13 -2.10 8.93
N TYR A 124 14.99 -2.45 7.98
CA TYR A 124 14.79 -3.61 7.11
C TYR A 124 15.57 -4.85 7.53
N ASP A 125 16.52 -4.71 8.46
CA ASP A 125 17.33 -5.81 8.96
C ASP A 125 16.46 -6.86 9.66
N ASP A 126 16.74 -8.14 9.44
CA ASP A 126 16.02 -9.29 10.00
C ASP A 126 14.51 -9.36 9.66
N THR A 127 14.10 -8.83 8.50
CA THR A 127 12.70 -8.84 8.01
C THR A 127 12.49 -9.77 6.80
N ASN A 128 11.24 -9.89 6.33
CA ASN A 128 10.90 -10.62 5.10
C ASN A 128 11.33 -9.92 3.78
N GLY A 129 11.89 -8.70 3.87
CA GLY A 129 12.37 -7.90 2.74
C GLY A 129 11.28 -7.16 1.94
N ILE A 130 10.00 -7.38 2.21
CA ILE A 130 8.90 -6.77 1.43
C ILE A 130 8.81 -5.27 1.70
N ALA A 131 8.97 -4.84 2.96
CA ALA A 131 9.04 -3.42 3.30
C ALA A 131 10.16 -2.68 2.55
N ALA A 132 11.35 -3.29 2.48
CA ALA A 132 12.49 -2.76 1.74
C ALA A 132 12.22 -2.69 0.24
N PHE A 133 11.60 -3.74 -0.33
CA PHE A 133 11.18 -3.77 -1.72
C PHE A 133 10.18 -2.64 -2.03
N VAL A 134 9.15 -2.47 -1.21
CA VAL A 134 8.19 -1.37 -1.36
C VAL A 134 8.91 -0.02 -1.28
N GLY A 135 9.74 0.19 -0.26
CA GLY A 135 10.52 1.41 -0.08
C GLY A 135 11.38 1.75 -1.31
N LEU A 136 12.15 0.79 -1.83
CA LEU A 136 13.00 0.96 -3.01
C LEU A 136 12.19 1.24 -4.29
N CYS A 137 11.18 0.40 -4.55
CA CYS A 137 10.39 0.47 -5.79
C CYS A 137 9.57 1.75 -5.87
N THR A 138 9.05 2.25 -4.75
CA THR A 138 8.19 3.43 -4.70
C THR A 138 8.94 4.74 -4.51
N ASP A 139 10.28 4.70 -4.48
CA ASP A 139 11.14 5.87 -4.33
C ASP A 139 12.14 5.98 -5.47
N GLU A 140 13.30 5.33 -5.37
CA GLU A 140 14.36 5.48 -6.38
C GLU A 140 13.90 5.00 -7.75
N LEU A 141 13.31 3.81 -7.83
CA LEU A 141 12.87 3.24 -9.11
C LEU A 141 11.69 4.01 -9.68
N PHE A 142 10.77 4.45 -8.83
CA PHE A 142 9.61 5.22 -9.26
C PHE A 142 9.99 6.60 -9.80
N LYS A 143 10.91 7.30 -9.13
CA LYS A 143 11.48 8.56 -9.62
C LYS A 143 12.21 8.37 -10.93
N ALA A 144 13.05 7.34 -11.05
CA ALA A 144 13.77 7.03 -12.27
C ALA A 144 12.82 6.72 -13.44
N ALA A 145 11.74 5.97 -13.20
CA ALA A 145 10.75 5.63 -14.22
C ALA A 145 10.05 6.87 -14.81
N ALA A 146 9.88 7.94 -14.02
CA ALA A 146 9.30 9.19 -14.50
C ALA A 146 10.16 9.88 -15.57
N TYR A 147 11.48 9.65 -15.57
CA TYR A 147 12.41 10.23 -16.55
C TYR A 147 12.53 9.42 -17.85
N LEU A 148 11.73 8.36 -18.03
CA LEU A 148 11.84 7.48 -19.19
C LEU A 148 11.68 8.25 -20.49
N THR A 149 10.75 9.21 -20.55
CA THR A 149 10.47 10.00 -21.76
C THR A 149 11.63 10.94 -22.11
N GLU A 150 12.27 11.49 -21.08
CA GLU A 150 13.40 12.42 -21.17
C GLU A 150 14.71 11.72 -21.57
N ALA A 151 14.76 10.40 -21.49
CA ALA A 151 15.91 9.59 -21.90
C ALA A 151 15.91 9.23 -23.41
N PHE A 152 14.85 9.58 -24.15
CA PHE A 152 14.77 9.49 -25.61
C PHE A 152 15.12 10.84 -26.26
#